data_AF-A0A3M2H444-F1
#
_entry.id   AF-A0A3M2H444-F1
#
_cell.length_a   1.000
_cell.length_b   1.000
_cell.length_c   1.000
_cell.angle_alpha   90.00
_cell.angle_beta   90.00
_cell.angle_gamma   90.00
#
_symmetry.space_group_name_H-M   'P 1'
#
loop_
_entity.id
_entity.type
_entity.pdbx_description
1 polymer ?
#
loop_
_entity_poly.entity_id
_entity_poly.type
_entity_poly.pdbx_seq_one_letter_code
_entity_poly.pdbx_strand_id
1 'polypeptide(L)'
;MVYCRNAGSLIGYAARLNVLGHFRLSLCGSAAEVVELLEAGRKFRFLIYDDFGLDTHALTLSEFAWFEAFEGVVVIADVNSEQRSEIYRWAKGEGLPLRAILQAPLRDYELAQVVGFGDVWGGELSDTLDCLVSRSCALRDGECPSVCAERLAG
;
A
#
# COMPACT_ATOMS: atom_id res chain seq x y z
N MET A 1 -5.77 -2.23 4.66
CA MET A 1 -6.55 -3.13 3.78
C MET A 1 -6.02 -3.01 2.37
N VAL A 2 -6.01 -4.11 1.64
CA VAL A 2 -5.65 -4.15 0.21
C VAL A 2 -6.83 -4.71 -0.55
N TYR A 3 -7.26 -4.01 -1.59
CA TYR A 3 -8.22 -4.49 -2.56
C TYR A 3 -7.53 -4.67 -3.91
N CYS A 4 -7.56 -5.90 -4.42
CA CYS A 4 -7.02 -6.25 -5.73
C CYS A 4 -7.77 -7.47 -6.27
N ARG A 5 -8.30 -7.37 -7.49
CA ARG A 5 -9.00 -8.49 -8.15
C ARG A 5 -8.08 -9.66 -8.49
N ASN A 6 -6.77 -9.43 -8.54
CA ASN A 6 -5.77 -10.46 -8.80
C ASN A 6 -5.31 -11.10 -7.48
N ALA A 7 -5.73 -12.35 -7.23
CA ALA A 7 -5.35 -13.10 -6.04
C ALA A 7 -3.83 -13.29 -5.87
N GLY A 8 -3.08 -13.42 -6.98
CA GLY A 8 -1.62 -13.51 -6.95
C GLY A 8 -0.98 -12.22 -6.43
N SER A 9 -1.50 -11.06 -6.85
CA SER A 9 -1.03 -9.76 -6.36
C SER A 9 -1.28 -9.59 -4.86
N LEU A 10 -2.43 -10.04 -4.33
CA LEU A 10 -2.75 -9.95 -2.90
C LEU A 10 -1.70 -10.63 -2.01
N ILE A 11 -1.22 -11.81 -2.40
CA ILE A 11 -0.14 -12.51 -1.68
C ILE A 11 1.15 -11.68 -1.70
N GLY A 12 1.46 -11.07 -2.86
CA GLY A 12 2.58 -10.15 -3.00
C GLY A 12 2.47 -8.93 -2.07
N TYR A 13 1.28 -8.35 -1.94
CA TYR A 13 1.06 -7.25 -0.99
C TYR A 13 1.24 -7.68 0.46
N ALA A 14 0.75 -8.87 0.84
CA ALA A 14 0.96 -9.37 2.19
C ALA A 14 2.45 -9.47 2.52
N ALA A 15 3.26 -10.04 1.63
CA ALA A 15 4.71 -10.13 1.81
C ALA A 15 5.36 -8.75 1.93
N ARG A 16 5.06 -7.82 1.01
CA ARG A 16 5.64 -6.46 1.01
C ARG A 16 5.26 -5.67 2.26
N LEU A 17 3.99 -5.70 2.66
CA LEU A 17 3.51 -4.97 3.83
C LEU A 17 4.04 -5.56 5.15
N ASN A 18 4.21 -6.88 5.22
CA ASN A 18 4.87 -7.52 6.37
C ASN A 18 6.33 -7.06 6.53
N VAL A 19 7.09 -6.92 5.44
CA VAL A 19 8.45 -6.37 5.48
C VAL A 19 8.45 -4.93 6.00
N LEU A 20 7.43 -4.15 5.66
CA LEU A 20 7.23 -2.79 6.18
C LEU A 20 6.67 -2.76 7.62
N GLY A 21 6.47 -3.90 8.27
CA GLY A 21 5.97 -4.00 9.65
C GLY A 21 4.44 -3.92 9.80
N HIS A 22 3.68 -4.06 8.72
CA HIS A 22 2.22 -4.05 8.73
C HIS A 22 1.66 -5.47 8.69
N PHE A 23 1.42 -6.06 9.86
CA PHE A 23 0.99 -7.47 9.98
C PHE A 23 -0.53 -7.67 10.05
N ARG A 24 -1.29 -6.61 10.38
CA ARG A 24 -2.75 -6.66 10.48
C ARG A 24 -3.37 -6.24 9.16
N LEU A 25 -3.43 -7.19 8.23
CA LEU A 25 -3.89 -6.97 6.86
C LEU A 25 -5.24 -7.63 6.62
N SER A 26 -6.10 -6.94 5.88
CA SER A 26 -7.26 -7.53 5.20
C SER A 26 -6.95 -7.47 3.71
N LEU A 27 -6.97 -8.64 3.06
CA LEU A 27 -6.74 -8.80 1.63
C LEU A 27 -8.08 -9.17 1.00
N CYS A 28 -8.61 -8.31 0.14
CA CYS A 28 -9.91 -8.49 -0.49
C CYS A 28 -9.73 -8.65 -2.00
N GLY A 29 -10.25 -9.75 -2.54
CA GLY A 29 -10.31 -10.06 -3.97
C GLY A 29 -11.53 -9.50 -4.67
N SER A 30 -12.56 -9.12 -3.91
CA SER A 30 -13.82 -8.59 -4.44
C SER A 30 -14.32 -7.38 -3.67
N ALA A 31 -15.13 -6.55 -4.34
CA ALA A 31 -15.77 -5.41 -3.69
C ALA A 31 -16.76 -5.86 -2.60
N ALA A 32 -17.38 -7.02 -2.75
CA ALA A 32 -18.27 -7.60 -1.74
C ALA A 32 -17.56 -7.84 -0.41
N GLU A 33 -16.37 -8.46 -0.44
CA GLU A 33 -15.55 -8.68 0.76
C GLU A 33 -15.14 -7.36 1.45
N VAL A 34 -14.89 -6.31 0.66
CA VAL A 34 -14.63 -4.98 1.20
C VAL A 34 -15.87 -4.46 1.93
N VAL A 35 -17.03 -4.47 1.26
CA VAL A 35 -18.29 -3.99 1.83
C VAL A 35 -18.67 -4.77 3.10
N GLU A 36 -18.53 -6.10 3.12
CA GLU A 36 -18.82 -6.91 4.32
C GLU A 36 -17.98 -6.47 5.53
N LEU A 37 -16.70 -6.17 5.33
CA LEU A 37 -15.84 -5.66 6.41
C LEU A 37 -16.26 -4.26 6.86
N LEU A 38 -16.66 -3.41 5.92
CA LEU A 38 -17.11 -2.05 6.21
C LEU A 38 -18.46 -2.02 6.94
N GLU A 39 -19.42 -2.84 6.51
CA GLU A 39 -20.72 -3.02 7.17
C GLU A 39 -20.58 -3.62 8.58
N ALA A 40 -19.57 -4.47 8.80
CA ALA A 40 -19.19 -4.95 10.13
C ALA A 40 -18.54 -3.86 11.02
N GLY A 41 -18.44 -2.61 10.54
CA GLY A 41 -17.91 -1.47 11.28
C GLY A 41 -16.38 -1.47 11.42
N ARG A 42 -15.67 -2.24 10.59
CA ARG A 42 -14.21 -2.29 10.63
C ARG A 42 -13.62 -1.00 10.07
N LYS A 43 -12.67 -0.43 10.80
CA LYS A 43 -11.90 0.74 10.36
C LYS A 43 -10.48 0.33 9.97
N PHE A 44 -9.92 1.05 9.00
CA PHE A 44 -8.60 0.79 8.46
C PHE A 44 -7.82 2.08 8.31
N ARG A 45 -6.54 2.05 8.69
CA ARG A 45 -5.64 3.19 8.49
C ARG A 45 -5.46 3.52 7.01
N PHE A 46 -5.25 2.48 6.19
CA PHE A 46 -5.08 2.63 4.74
C PHE A 46 -5.94 1.67 3.96
N LEU A 47 -6.51 2.15 2.85
CA LEU A 47 -6.96 1.34 1.73
C LEU A 47 -5.90 1.44 0.61
N ILE A 48 -5.36 0.30 0.18
CA ILE A 48 -4.57 0.20 -1.05
C ILE A 48 -5.48 -0.41 -2.10
N TYR A 49 -5.81 0.37 -3.13
CA TYR A 49 -6.63 -0.07 -4.27
C TYR A 49 -5.71 -0.31 -5.46
N ASP A 50 -5.51 -1.58 -5.82
CA ASP A 50 -4.67 -1.98 -6.95
C ASP A 50 -5.48 -2.01 -8.26
N ASP A 51 -4.79 -1.81 -9.39
CA ASP A 51 -5.40 -1.76 -10.73
C ASP A 51 -6.52 -0.69 -10.86
N PHE A 52 -6.29 0.50 -10.31
CA PHE A 52 -7.26 1.59 -10.35
C PHE A 52 -7.27 2.30 -11.71
N GLY A 53 -8.47 2.56 -12.22
CA GLY A 53 -8.72 3.34 -13.42
C GLY A 53 -9.97 4.18 -13.20
N LEU A 54 -9.88 5.49 -13.43
CA LEU A 54 -10.91 6.44 -13.03
C LEU A 54 -12.29 6.09 -13.62
N ASP A 55 -12.35 5.85 -14.92
CA ASP A 55 -13.61 5.57 -15.63
C ASP A 55 -14.26 4.25 -15.20
N THR A 56 -13.46 3.29 -14.77
CA THR A 56 -13.94 1.93 -14.44
C THR A 56 -14.24 1.77 -12.95
N HIS A 57 -13.52 2.49 -12.09
CA HIS A 57 -13.43 2.18 -10.66
C HIS A 57 -13.81 3.35 -9.74
N ALA A 58 -14.09 4.54 -10.29
CA ALA A 58 -14.54 5.69 -9.50
C ALA A 58 -15.74 5.37 -8.61
N LEU A 59 -16.80 4.78 -9.17
CA LEU A 59 -18.03 4.47 -8.43
C LEU A 59 -17.76 3.53 -7.26
N THR A 60 -17.02 2.45 -7.48
CA THR A 60 -16.67 1.48 -6.43
C THR A 60 -15.85 2.12 -5.31
N LEU A 61 -14.88 2.98 -5.65
CA LEU A 61 -14.09 3.65 -4.64
C LEU A 61 -14.89 4.72 -3.87
N SER A 62 -15.80 5.45 -4.53
CA SER A 62 -16.74 6.36 -3.86
C SER A 62 -17.67 5.61 -2.91
N GLU A 63 -18.18 4.44 -3.30
CA GLU A 63 -18.99 3.57 -2.41
C GLU A 63 -18.22 3.16 -1.16
N PHE A 64 -16.96 2.75 -1.30
CA PHE A 64 -16.12 2.41 -0.14
C PHE A 64 -15.88 3.61 0.77
N ALA A 65 -15.64 4.77 0.19
CA ALA A 65 -15.35 5.98 0.96
C ALA A 65 -16.55 6.51 1.73
N TRP A 66 -17.77 6.23 1.26
CA TRP A 66 -19.00 6.62 1.95
C TRP A 66 -19.12 6.04 3.37
N PHE A 67 -18.45 4.92 3.65
CA PHE A 67 -18.39 4.33 4.99
C PHE A 67 -17.47 5.10 5.96
N GLU A 68 -16.68 6.08 5.48
CA GLU A 68 -15.72 6.87 6.26
C GLU A 68 -14.77 6.01 7.13
N ALA A 69 -14.47 4.80 6.64
CA ALA A 69 -13.71 3.80 7.39
C ALA A 69 -12.20 3.87 7.17
N PHE A 70 -11.73 4.76 6.28
CA PHE A 70 -10.33 4.87 5.88
C PHE A 70 -9.74 6.23 6.27
N GLU A 71 -8.59 6.22 6.95
CA GLU A 71 -7.83 7.45 7.21
C GLU A 71 -7.05 7.92 5.98
N GLY A 72 -6.73 7.01 5.05
CA GLY A 72 -6.07 7.33 3.80
C GLY A 72 -6.30 6.29 2.71
N VAL A 73 -6.42 6.77 1.48
CA VAL A 73 -6.55 5.94 0.28
C VAL A 73 -5.29 6.06 -0.56
N VAL A 74 -4.74 4.93 -0.98
CA VAL A 74 -3.63 4.82 -1.92
C VAL A 74 -4.14 4.05 -3.12
N VAL A 75 -4.09 4.66 -4.30
CA VAL A 75 -4.46 3.96 -5.54
C VAL A 75 -3.22 3.63 -6.33
N ILE A 76 -3.22 2.48 -6.99
CA ILE A 76 -2.12 2.03 -7.86
C ILE A 76 -2.69 1.93 -9.25
N ALA A 77 -2.14 2.72 -10.15
CA ALA A 77 -2.72 2.94 -11.47
C ALA A 77 -1.61 3.09 -12.52
N ASP A 78 -1.88 2.62 -13.73
CA ASP A 78 -1.05 2.95 -14.89
C ASP A 78 -1.57 4.24 -15.53
N VAL A 79 -1.00 5.38 -15.14
CA VAL A 79 -1.52 6.70 -15.54
C VAL A 79 -0.41 7.67 -15.92
N ASN A 80 -0.67 8.43 -16.98
CA ASN A 80 0.16 9.57 -17.33
C ASN A 80 -0.11 10.79 -16.41
N SER A 81 0.61 11.88 -16.62
CA SER A 81 0.50 13.10 -15.80
C SER A 81 -0.88 13.77 -15.84
N GLU A 82 -1.57 13.70 -16.99
CA GLU A 82 -2.90 14.29 -17.18
C GLU A 82 -3.94 13.48 -16.40
N GLN A 83 -3.99 12.16 -16.64
CA GLN A 83 -4.87 11.22 -15.93
C GLN A 83 -4.65 11.26 -14.42
N ARG A 84 -3.39 11.34 -13.97
CA ARG A 84 -3.05 11.52 -12.55
C ARG A 84 -3.65 12.80 -11.97
N SER A 85 -3.59 13.90 -12.72
CA SER A 85 -4.17 15.18 -12.30
C SER A 85 -5.70 15.11 -12.26
N GLU A 86 -6.31 14.38 -13.17
CA GLU A 86 -7.75 14.12 -13.17
C GLU A 86 -8.19 13.32 -11.95
N ILE A 87 -7.48 12.25 -11.60
CA ILE A 87 -7.77 11.45 -10.41
C ILE A 87 -7.68 12.30 -9.13
N TYR A 88 -6.64 13.13 -8.99
CA TYR A 88 -6.55 14.04 -7.84
C TYR A 88 -7.72 15.03 -7.78
N ARG A 89 -8.14 15.57 -8.93
CA ARG A 89 -9.27 16.51 -9.00
C ARG A 89 -10.59 15.83 -8.64
N TRP A 90 -10.83 14.63 -9.20
CA TRP A 90 -11.99 13.81 -8.89
C TRP A 90 -12.03 13.44 -7.41
N ALA A 91 -10.94 12.91 -6.86
CA ALA A 91 -10.86 12.53 -5.45
C ALA A 91 -11.14 13.70 -4.51
N LYS A 92 -10.64 14.91 -4.84
CA LYS A 92 -10.96 16.13 -4.09
C LYS A 92 -12.43 16.51 -4.19
N GLY A 93 -13.05 16.36 -5.36
CA GLY A 93 -14.49 16.62 -5.56
C GLY A 93 -15.38 15.67 -4.76
N GLU A 94 -14.98 14.41 -4.65
CA GLU A 94 -15.67 13.36 -3.88
C GLU A 94 -15.36 13.38 -2.37
N GLY A 95 -14.44 14.24 -1.91
CA GLY A 95 -14.01 14.26 -0.52
C GLY A 95 -13.18 13.05 -0.07
N LEU A 96 -12.58 12.33 -1.02
CA LEU A 96 -11.75 11.16 -0.72
C LEU A 96 -10.46 11.56 -0.01
N PRO A 97 -10.05 10.86 1.07
CA PRO A 97 -8.76 11.06 1.72
C PRO A 97 -7.63 10.42 0.90
N LEU A 98 -7.50 10.81 -0.38
CA LEU A 98 -6.49 10.29 -1.29
C LEU A 98 -5.09 10.77 -0.86
N ARG A 99 -4.27 9.82 -0.41
CA ARG A 99 -2.90 10.06 0.07
C ARG A 99 -1.89 10.06 -1.06
N ALA A 100 -2.02 9.12 -1.99
CA ALA A 100 -1.11 8.98 -3.12
C ALA A 100 -1.71 8.19 -4.28
N ILE A 101 -1.19 8.46 -5.47
CA ILE A 101 -1.36 7.65 -6.68
C ILE A 101 0.01 7.05 -6.98
N LEU A 102 0.16 5.74 -6.88
CA LEU A 102 1.40 5.03 -7.20
C LEU A 102 1.33 4.48 -8.62
N GLN A 103 2.45 4.54 -9.33
CA GLN A 103 2.53 4.08 -10.71
C GLN A 103 2.61 2.55 -10.75
N ALA A 104 1.81 1.91 -11.62
CA ALA A 104 2.01 0.51 -11.96
C ALA A 104 3.16 0.36 -12.99
N PRO A 105 4.03 -0.66 -12.87
CA PRO A 105 4.10 -1.65 -11.79
C PRO A 105 4.64 -1.05 -10.48
N LEU A 106 4.02 -1.45 -9.36
CA LEU A 106 4.33 -0.89 -8.03
C LEU A 106 5.78 -1.17 -7.62
N ARG A 107 6.50 -0.10 -7.26
CA ARG A 107 7.85 -0.15 -6.68
C ARG A 107 7.77 -0.09 -5.15
N ASP A 108 8.50 -0.96 -4.48
CA ASP A 108 8.39 -1.14 -3.01
C ASP A 108 8.77 0.13 -2.23
N TYR A 109 9.74 0.90 -2.72
CA TYR A 109 10.13 2.16 -2.08
C TYR A 109 8.99 3.19 -2.08
N GLU A 110 8.16 3.23 -3.12
CA GLU A 110 7.04 4.17 -3.21
C GLU A 110 5.95 3.79 -2.22
N LEU A 111 5.68 2.49 -2.09
CA LEU A 111 4.76 1.98 -1.09
C LEU A 111 5.25 2.36 0.31
N ALA A 112 6.53 2.12 0.62
CA ALA A 112 7.13 2.44 1.91
C ALA A 112 7.03 3.94 2.27
N GLN A 113 7.23 4.84 1.31
CA GLN A 113 7.10 6.28 1.54
C GLN A 113 5.66 6.70 1.89
N VAL A 114 4.66 6.03 1.32
CA VAL A 114 3.25 6.40 1.52
C VAL A 114 2.64 5.75 2.75
N VAL A 115 2.89 4.46 2.97
CA VAL A 115 2.30 3.72 4.12
C VAL A 115 3.16 3.85 5.37
N GLY A 116 4.42 4.26 5.21
CA GLY A 116 5.41 4.28 6.28
C GLY A 116 5.79 2.88 6.76
N PHE A 117 6.66 2.83 7.75
CA PHE A 117 6.90 1.62 8.51
C PHE A 117 5.86 1.51 9.62
N GLY A 118 5.37 0.29 9.85
CA GLY A 118 4.44 0.00 10.94
C GLY A 118 5.05 0.30 12.31
N ASP A 119 4.21 0.27 13.34
CA ASP A 119 4.51 0.75 14.70
C ASP A 119 5.62 -0.05 15.44
N VAL A 120 6.26 -1.01 14.79
CA VAL A 120 7.29 -1.89 15.36
C VAL A 120 8.70 -1.30 15.26
N TRP A 121 8.94 -0.36 14.33
CA TRP A 121 10.29 0.15 14.03
C TRP A 121 10.55 1.53 14.64
N GLY A 122 10.51 1.63 15.98
CA GLY A 122 10.93 2.83 16.70
C GLY A 122 12.45 2.89 16.88
N GLY A 123 13.22 3.33 15.89
CA GLY A 123 14.60 3.82 16.09
C GLY A 123 15.70 3.38 15.12
N GLU A 124 15.57 2.27 14.38
CA GLU A 124 16.64 1.69 13.54
C GLU A 124 16.41 1.87 12.02
N LEU A 125 15.81 3.00 11.63
CA LEU A 125 15.18 3.14 10.31
C LEU A 125 16.03 3.70 9.18
N SER A 126 17.20 4.29 9.47
CA SER A 126 18.10 4.77 8.42
C SER A 126 18.63 3.60 7.59
N ASP A 127 19.11 2.56 8.27
CA ASP A 127 19.88 1.49 7.64
C ASP A 127 19.01 0.53 6.81
N THR A 128 17.75 0.32 7.21
CA THR A 128 16.81 -0.53 6.48
C THR A 128 16.31 0.14 5.19
N LEU A 129 16.15 1.47 5.20
CA LEU A 129 15.79 2.26 4.02
C LEU A 129 16.93 2.24 2.99
N ASP A 130 18.17 2.41 3.45
CA ASP A 130 19.36 2.28 2.60
C ASP A 130 19.49 0.87 2.02
N CYS A 131 19.13 -0.16 2.78
CA CYS A 131 19.13 -1.55 2.32
C CYS A 131 18.11 -1.82 1.20
N LEU A 132 16.88 -1.33 1.37
CA LEU A 132 15.79 -1.46 0.39
C LEU A 132 16.07 -0.64 -0.88
N VAL A 133 16.67 0.55 -0.75
CA VAL A 133 17.01 1.43 -1.89
C VAL A 133 18.22 0.90 -2.66
N SER A 134 19.21 0.31 -1.98
CA SER A 134 20.47 -0.12 -2.59
C SER A 134 20.43 -1.43 -3.39
N ARG A 135 19.28 -2.14 -3.48
CA ARG A 135 19.14 -3.48 -4.10
C ARG A 135 20.23 -4.49 -3.65
N SER A 136 20.80 -4.33 -2.45
CA SER A 136 22.01 -5.08 -2.07
C SER A 136 21.73 -6.40 -1.35
N CYS A 137 20.53 -6.62 -0.84
CA CYS A 137 20.20 -7.87 -0.15
C CYS A 137 19.51 -8.86 -1.07
N ALA A 138 20.29 -9.72 -1.71
CA ALA A 138 19.82 -11.03 -2.13
C ALA A 138 19.41 -11.82 -0.87
N LEU A 139 18.11 -11.80 -0.55
CA LEU A 139 17.51 -12.64 0.49
C LEU A 139 17.75 -14.11 0.14
N ARG A 140 18.80 -14.70 0.72
CA ARG A 140 18.83 -16.13 1.01
C ARG A 140 18.38 -16.30 2.46
N ASP A 141 17.34 -17.09 2.63
CA ASP A 141 16.88 -17.77 3.84
C ASP A 141 17.26 -17.12 5.18
N GLY A 142 16.34 -16.31 5.73
CA GLY A 142 16.15 -16.21 7.18
C GLY A 142 17.17 -15.44 8.00
N GLU A 143 18.08 -14.65 7.41
CA GLU A 143 19.01 -13.82 8.20
C GLU A 143 18.47 -12.41 8.47
N CYS A 144 18.55 -12.01 9.74
CA CYS A 144 18.12 -10.74 10.28
C CYS A 144 19.05 -9.59 9.84
N PRO A 145 18.54 -8.35 9.68
CA PRO A 145 19.32 -7.21 9.19
C PRO A 145 20.55 -6.84 10.05
N SER A 146 20.59 -7.26 11.32
CA SER A 146 21.69 -6.97 12.24
C SER A 146 23.03 -7.59 11.80
N VAL A 147 23.02 -8.68 11.01
CA VAL A 147 24.24 -9.37 10.57
C VAL A 147 24.92 -8.65 9.39
N CYS A 148 24.18 -7.85 8.62
CA CYS A 148 24.75 -7.08 7.52
C CYS A 148 25.58 -5.88 7.99
N ALA A 149 25.22 -5.28 9.13
CA ALA A 149 25.93 -4.13 9.69
C ALA A 149 27.33 -4.51 10.22
N GLU A 150 27.47 -5.68 10.86
CA GLU A 150 28.76 -6.13 11.43
C GLU A 150 29.79 -6.53 10.36
N ARG A 151 29.35 -6.86 9.14
CA ARG A 151 30.25 -7.27 8.04
C ARG A 151 30.88 -6.12 7.26
N LEU A 152 30.37 -4.90 7.40
CA LEU A 152 30.92 -3.70 6.77
C LEU A 152 31.89 -2.94 7.69
N ALA A 153 31.98 -3.32 8.96
CA ALA A 153 32.86 -2.69 9.95
C ALA A 153 34.13 -3.51 10.26
N GLY A 154 34.42 -4.56 9.47
CA GLY A 154 35.61 -5.42 9.61
C GLY A 154 36.52 -5.39 8.39
#